data_AF-A0A1F4PI97-F1
#
_entry.id   AF-A0A1F4PI97-F1
#
_cell.length_a   1.000
_cell.length_b   1.000
_cell.length_c   1.000
_cell.angle_alpha   90.00
_cell.angle_beta   90.00
_cell.angle_gamma   90.00
#
_symmetry.space_group_name_H-M   'P 1'
#
loop_
_entity.id
_entity.type
_entity.pdbx_description
1 polymer ?
#
loop_
_entity_poly.entity_id
_entity_poly.type
_entity_poly.pdbx_seq_one_letter_code
_entity_poly.pdbx_strand_id
1 'polypeptide(L)'
;MFKKYGILIIVAILAIGSSAKPHDFTIELKELRNSMQSYSLITPDGICVSSLTITPGSSLAVFDSPIFDIIDKSEVPIEVLHLVPVVKAVKARYILTEIAMVGDLYVPSEYRGKGHARNLLTKTCSQVFSKGFKAVVLIPDPFEYEDGKQILLIDEVKKQQLIRLYQTCGFKKISEDNPLFMYRDAITPDL
;
A
#
# COMPACT_ATOMS: atom_id res chain seq x y z
N MET A 1 5.27 -18.03 -24.41
CA MET A 1 3.91 -17.77 -24.90
C MET A 1 2.93 -18.32 -23.87
N PHE A 2 2.39 -17.49 -22.99
CA PHE A 2 1.30 -17.88 -22.09
C PHE A 2 0.26 -16.76 -22.08
N LYS A 3 -0.88 -17.02 -22.74
CA LYS A 3 -2.15 -16.36 -22.48
C LYS A 3 -2.85 -17.18 -21.38
N LYS A 4 -3.37 -16.55 -20.33
CA LYS A 4 -4.52 -17.05 -19.56
C LYS A 4 -5.16 -15.91 -18.77
N TYR A 5 -6.48 -15.83 -18.91
CA TYR A 5 -7.43 -14.85 -18.39
C TYR A 5 -7.88 -15.19 -16.97
N GLY A 6 -8.44 -14.20 -16.26
CA GLY A 6 -9.30 -14.43 -15.08
C GLY A 6 -9.78 -13.12 -14.39
N ILE A 7 -11.04 -12.75 -14.63
CA ILE A 7 -11.85 -11.80 -13.82
C ILE A 7 -12.64 -12.62 -12.79
N LEU A 8 -12.82 -12.13 -11.55
CA LEU A 8 -14.09 -12.12 -10.78
C LEU A 8 -13.88 -11.71 -9.30
N ILE A 9 -14.72 -10.79 -8.82
CA ILE A 9 -14.87 -10.32 -7.43
C ILE A 9 -15.83 -11.26 -6.69
N ILE A 10 -15.61 -11.56 -5.38
CA ILE A 10 -16.65 -11.57 -4.31
C ILE A 10 -16.09 -11.93 -2.91
N VAL A 11 -16.41 -11.04 -1.96
CA VAL A 11 -16.69 -11.18 -0.52
C VAL A 11 -15.56 -11.52 0.48
N ALA A 12 -15.42 -10.58 1.43
CA ALA A 12 -14.80 -10.76 2.72
C ALA A 12 -15.52 -11.84 3.56
N ILE A 13 -14.80 -12.89 3.92
CA ILE A 13 -15.05 -13.68 5.11
C ILE A 13 -13.78 -13.62 5.95
N LEU A 14 -13.91 -13.20 7.20
CA LEU A 14 -12.96 -13.49 8.27
C LEU A 14 -12.81 -15.01 8.36
N ALA A 15 -11.81 -15.56 7.66
CA ALA A 15 -11.33 -16.90 7.89
C ALA A 15 -9.91 -16.77 8.47
N ILE A 16 -9.82 -16.90 9.79
CA ILE A 16 -8.61 -17.44 10.41
C ILE A 16 -8.54 -18.89 9.91
N GLY A 17 -7.79 -19.11 8.84
CA GLY A 17 -7.78 -20.39 8.16
C GLY A 17 -6.87 -20.37 6.95
N SER A 18 -5.56 -20.35 7.18
CA SER A 18 -4.58 -20.82 6.21
C SER A 18 -3.72 -21.85 6.92
N SER A 19 -3.77 -23.10 6.45
CA SER A 19 -2.93 -24.21 6.89
C SER A 19 -1.44 -24.01 6.58
N ALA A 20 -1.06 -22.97 5.85
CA ALA A 20 0.33 -22.57 5.69
C ALA A 20 0.77 -21.79 6.94
N LYS A 21 1.78 -22.30 7.63
CA LYS A 21 2.29 -21.68 8.85
C LYS A 21 2.97 -20.36 8.47
N PRO A 22 2.93 -19.31 9.32
CA PRO A 22 3.59 -18.03 9.07
C PRO A 22 5.10 -18.11 8.72
N HIS A 23 5.72 -19.26 9.01
CA HIS A 23 7.13 -19.59 8.79
C HIS A 23 7.44 -20.15 7.39
N ASP A 24 6.42 -20.47 6.59
CA ASP A 24 6.63 -21.07 5.27
C ASP A 24 6.89 -20.01 4.18
N PHE A 25 6.85 -18.72 4.51
CA PHE A 25 7.02 -17.65 3.53
C PHE A 25 8.24 -16.78 3.84
N THR A 26 9.05 -16.53 2.82
CA THR A 26 10.16 -15.57 2.87
C THR A 26 9.69 -14.21 2.36
N ILE A 27 10.30 -13.14 2.88
CA ILE A 27 10.17 -11.81 2.26
C ILE A 27 11.42 -11.53 1.47
N GLU A 28 11.24 -11.27 0.19
CA GLU A 28 12.30 -10.80 -0.69
C GLU A 28 12.19 -9.29 -0.86
N LEU A 29 13.31 -8.59 -0.68
CA LEU A 29 13.46 -7.17 -0.97
C LEU A 29 14.16 -7.01 -2.31
N LYS A 30 13.55 -6.22 -3.19
CA LYS A 30 14.13 -5.78 -4.46
C LYS A 30 14.18 -4.26 -4.51
N GLU A 31 15.34 -3.71 -4.80
CA GLU A 31 15.48 -2.28 -5.10
C GLU A 31 15.02 -1.98 -6.52
N LEU A 32 14.22 -0.93 -6.65
CA LEU A 32 13.70 -0.40 -7.91
C LEU A 32 14.33 0.96 -8.20
N ARG A 33 13.95 1.58 -9.33
CA ARG A 33 14.41 2.92 -9.71
C ARG A 33 13.93 3.96 -8.69
N ASN A 34 14.64 5.10 -8.61
CA ASN A 34 14.28 6.24 -7.76
C ASN A 34 14.14 5.89 -6.26
N SER A 35 15.00 4.98 -5.79
CA SER A 35 15.03 4.53 -4.38
C SER A 35 13.74 3.84 -3.92
N MET A 36 12.85 3.47 -4.84
CA MET A 36 11.69 2.66 -4.53
C MET A 36 12.12 1.23 -4.15
N GLN A 37 11.38 0.59 -3.27
CA GLN A 37 11.63 -0.77 -2.81
C GLN A 37 10.40 -1.62 -3.04
N SER A 38 10.58 -2.85 -3.50
CA SER A 38 9.52 -3.85 -3.60
C SER A 38 9.79 -4.97 -2.62
N TYR A 39 8.80 -5.26 -1.78
CA TYR A 39 8.79 -6.38 -0.84
C TYR A 39 7.83 -7.42 -1.38
N SER A 40 8.31 -8.66 -1.56
CA SER A 40 7.50 -9.76 -2.07
C SER A 40 7.41 -10.86 -1.04
N LEU A 41 6.22 -11.41 -0.83
CA LEU A 41 6.00 -12.60 -0.03
C LEU A 41 6.11 -13.82 -0.95
N ILE A 42 7.11 -14.66 -0.73
CA ILE A 42 7.46 -15.80 -1.58
C ILE A 42 7.24 -17.10 -0.81
N THR A 43 6.68 -18.11 -1.46
CA THR A 43 6.50 -19.48 -0.93
C THR A 43 7.82 -20.28 -0.97
N PRO A 44 7.91 -21.46 -0.31
CA PRO A 44 9.14 -22.27 -0.33
C PRO A 44 9.53 -22.75 -1.73
N ASP A 45 8.56 -22.91 -2.63
CA ASP A 45 8.72 -23.29 -4.03
C ASP A 45 8.97 -22.09 -4.97
N GLY A 46 9.20 -20.89 -4.42
CA GLY A 46 9.62 -19.71 -5.17
C GLY A 46 8.49 -18.94 -5.86
N ILE A 47 7.24 -19.14 -5.44
CA ILE A 47 6.07 -18.44 -6.02
C ILE A 47 5.80 -17.15 -5.23
N CYS A 48 5.70 -16.03 -5.96
CA CYS A 48 5.28 -14.75 -5.38
C CYS A 48 3.77 -14.73 -5.15
N VAL A 49 3.34 -14.67 -3.89
CA VAL A 49 1.91 -14.69 -3.50
C VAL A 49 1.38 -13.33 -3.08
N SER A 50 2.27 -12.35 -2.86
CA SER A 50 1.90 -10.96 -2.61
C SER A 50 3.10 -10.06 -2.87
N SER A 51 2.87 -8.85 -3.37
CA SER A 51 3.91 -7.84 -3.55
C SER A 51 3.45 -6.48 -3.02
N LEU A 52 4.38 -5.73 -2.44
CA LEU A 52 4.17 -4.41 -1.87
C LEU A 52 5.29 -3.48 -2.31
N THR A 53 4.94 -2.32 -2.86
CA THR A 53 5.91 -1.29 -3.24
C THR A 53 5.91 -0.18 -2.20
N ILE A 54 7.11 0.18 -1.75
CA ILE A 54 7.38 1.28 -0.82
C ILE A 54 8.18 2.37 -1.53
N THR A 55 7.71 3.60 -1.41
CA THR A 55 8.39 4.82 -1.84
C THR A 55 8.92 5.57 -0.62
N PRO A 56 10.21 5.93 -0.57
CA PRO A 56 10.74 6.73 0.51
C PRO A 56 10.13 8.14 0.47
N GLY A 57 9.86 8.73 1.63
CA GLY A 57 9.23 10.04 1.71
C GLY A 57 10.07 11.20 1.20
N SER A 58 11.40 11.01 1.03
CA SER A 58 12.24 11.98 0.32
C SER A 58 11.80 12.21 -1.13
N SER A 59 11.29 11.16 -1.81
CA SER A 59 10.73 11.27 -3.16
C SER A 59 9.42 12.06 -3.19
N LEU A 60 8.72 12.18 -2.05
CA LEU A 60 7.48 12.94 -1.93
C LEU A 60 7.70 14.46 -1.81
N ALA A 61 8.91 14.89 -1.43
CA ALA A 61 9.23 16.30 -1.24
C ALA A 61 9.05 17.13 -2.53
N VAL A 62 9.12 16.51 -3.71
CA VAL A 62 8.83 17.17 -5.00
C VAL A 62 7.39 17.69 -5.05
N PHE A 63 6.44 17.00 -4.41
CA PHE A 63 5.02 17.36 -4.40
C PHE A 63 4.64 18.37 -3.30
N ASP A 64 5.61 18.77 -2.46
CA ASP A 64 5.45 19.82 -1.45
C ASP A 64 5.74 21.23 -2.02
N SER A 65 5.84 21.34 -3.35
CA SER A 65 6.09 22.59 -4.04
C SER A 65 4.84 23.49 -4.05
N PRO A 66 4.98 24.80 -3.74
CA PRO A 66 3.88 25.76 -3.84
C PRO A 66 3.37 25.94 -5.28
N ILE A 67 4.10 25.44 -6.29
CA ILE A 67 3.63 25.46 -7.68
C ILE A 67 2.29 24.74 -7.85
N PHE A 68 2.05 23.66 -7.08
CA PHE A 68 0.81 22.89 -7.15
C PHE A 68 -0.41 23.64 -6.58
N ASP A 69 -0.22 24.79 -5.95
CA ASP A 69 -1.29 25.67 -5.48
C ASP A 69 -1.79 26.64 -6.56
N ILE A 70 -0.96 26.92 -7.57
CA ILE A 70 -1.20 27.99 -8.55
C ILE A 70 -1.37 27.50 -9.99
N ILE A 71 -1.01 26.25 -10.28
CA ILE A 71 -1.22 25.65 -11.59
C ILE A 71 -2.69 25.29 -11.81
N ASP A 72 -3.14 25.37 -13.07
CA ASP A 72 -4.45 24.88 -13.46
C ASP A 72 -4.51 23.36 -13.26
N LYS A 73 -5.39 22.93 -12.35
CA LYS A 73 -5.57 21.51 -12.01
C LYS A 73 -6.04 20.67 -13.20
N SER A 74 -6.65 21.27 -14.23
CA SER A 74 -7.06 20.56 -15.43
C SER A 74 -5.88 20.10 -16.30
N GLU A 75 -4.71 20.71 -16.13
CA GLU A 75 -3.48 20.36 -16.85
C GLU A 75 -2.59 19.37 -16.08
N VAL A 76 -2.98 19.03 -14.84
CA VAL A 76 -2.19 18.18 -13.95
C VAL A 76 -2.64 16.73 -14.08
N PRO A 77 -1.71 15.76 -14.25
CA PRO A 77 -2.06 14.35 -14.24
C PRO A 77 -2.82 13.96 -12.98
N ILE A 78 -3.84 13.10 -13.12
CA ILE A 78 -4.74 12.73 -12.02
C ILE A 78 -3.98 12.10 -10.84
N GLU A 79 -2.91 11.38 -11.12
CA GLU A 79 -2.02 10.77 -10.11
C GLU A 79 -1.35 11.84 -9.25
N VAL A 80 -0.93 12.95 -9.86
CA VAL A 80 -0.33 14.08 -9.15
C VAL A 80 -1.39 14.82 -8.33
N LEU A 81 -2.61 14.97 -8.88
CA LEU A 81 -3.74 15.54 -8.14
C LEU A 81 -4.11 14.71 -6.90
N HIS A 82 -3.88 13.41 -6.91
CA HIS A 82 -4.11 12.53 -5.76
C HIS A 82 -2.94 12.60 -4.76
N LEU A 83 -1.69 12.73 -5.22
CA LEU A 83 -0.51 12.75 -4.37
C LEU A 83 -0.32 14.07 -3.60
N VAL A 84 -0.60 15.22 -4.21
CA VAL A 84 -0.37 16.53 -3.55
C VAL A 84 -1.15 16.68 -2.23
N PRO A 85 -2.45 16.35 -2.16
CA PRO A 85 -3.19 16.37 -0.90
C PRO A 85 -2.62 15.41 0.16
N VAL A 86 -2.08 14.25 -0.25
CA VAL A 86 -1.41 13.28 0.66
C VAL A 86 -0.23 13.96 1.32
N VAL A 87 0.66 14.54 0.52
CA VAL A 87 1.91 15.13 1.01
C VAL A 87 1.62 16.27 1.96
N LYS A 88 0.64 17.13 1.65
CA LYS A 88 0.20 18.21 2.54
C LYS A 88 -0.36 17.69 3.87
N ALA A 89 -1.23 16.68 3.83
CA ALA A 89 -1.84 16.11 5.03
C ALA A 89 -0.81 15.41 5.93
N VAL A 90 0.18 14.74 5.34
CA VAL A 90 1.24 14.04 6.07
C VAL A 90 2.26 15.02 6.64
N LYS A 91 2.65 16.05 5.88
CA LYS A 91 3.60 17.09 6.33
C LYS A 91 3.09 17.88 7.53
N ALA A 92 1.77 18.00 7.67
CA ALA A 92 1.15 18.59 8.86
C ALA A 92 1.45 17.80 10.16
N ARG A 93 1.88 16.53 10.05
CA ARG A 93 2.14 15.63 11.18
C ARG A 93 3.57 15.12 11.28
N TYR A 94 4.26 14.94 10.15
CA TYR A 94 5.57 14.30 10.09
C TYR A 94 6.53 15.07 9.18
N ILE A 95 7.82 14.93 9.45
CA ILE A 95 8.86 15.33 8.50
C ILE A 95 8.83 14.33 7.34
N LEU A 96 8.69 14.80 6.10
CA LEU A 96 8.52 13.92 4.93
C LEU A 96 9.66 12.92 4.75
N THR A 97 10.89 13.26 5.11
CA THR A 97 12.04 12.34 5.03
C THR A 97 11.97 11.20 6.05
N GLU A 98 11.15 11.32 7.08
CA GLU A 98 10.99 10.33 8.15
C GLU A 98 9.83 9.36 7.90
N ILE A 99 9.16 9.47 6.75
CA ILE A 99 8.03 8.59 6.41
C ILE A 99 8.30 7.73 5.19
N ALA A 100 7.60 6.60 5.12
CA ALA A 100 7.56 5.75 3.94
C ALA A 100 6.11 5.67 3.45
N MET A 101 5.93 5.70 2.13
CA MET A 101 4.62 5.57 1.52
C MET A 101 4.48 4.21 0.87
N VAL A 102 3.39 3.51 1.17
CA VAL A 102 2.95 2.37 0.38
C VAL A 102 2.38 2.89 -0.93
N GLY A 103 2.95 2.45 -2.05
CA GLY A 103 2.39 2.65 -3.38
C GLY A 103 1.35 1.56 -3.65
N ASP A 104 1.81 0.41 -4.15
CA ASP A 104 0.93 -0.68 -4.55
C ASP A 104 1.05 -1.87 -3.60
N LEU A 105 -0.09 -2.40 -3.14
CA LEU A 105 -0.18 -3.70 -2.49
C LEU A 105 -1.04 -4.62 -3.36
N TYR A 106 -0.44 -5.70 -3.88
CA TYR A 106 -1.12 -6.64 -4.76
C TYR A 106 -1.05 -8.07 -4.23
N VAL A 107 -2.18 -8.77 -4.33
CA VAL A 107 -2.31 -10.21 -4.09
C VAL A 107 -3.01 -10.84 -5.30
N PRO A 108 -2.37 -11.81 -6.00
CA PRO A 108 -3.02 -12.54 -7.08
C PRO A 108 -4.28 -13.25 -6.59
N SER A 109 -5.29 -13.37 -7.45
CA SER A 109 -6.65 -13.77 -7.05
C SER A 109 -6.70 -15.13 -6.36
N GLU A 110 -5.89 -16.09 -6.80
CA GLU A 110 -5.74 -17.44 -6.25
C GLU A 110 -5.15 -17.50 -4.83
N TYR A 111 -4.53 -16.41 -4.39
CA TYR A 111 -3.94 -16.25 -3.06
C TYR A 111 -4.77 -15.34 -2.14
N ARG A 112 -5.87 -14.76 -2.62
CA ARG A 112 -6.73 -13.89 -1.79
C ARG A 112 -7.47 -14.69 -0.71
N GLY A 113 -7.92 -13.98 0.34
CA GLY A 113 -8.66 -14.57 1.46
C GLY A 113 -7.80 -15.35 2.47
N LYS A 114 -6.48 -15.45 2.25
CA LYS A 114 -5.54 -16.24 3.08
C LYS A 114 -4.67 -15.40 4.01
N GLY A 115 -4.94 -14.11 4.13
CA GLY A 115 -4.19 -13.19 5.01
C GLY A 115 -2.81 -12.75 4.51
N HIS A 116 -2.39 -13.11 3.28
CA HIS A 116 -1.09 -12.72 2.73
C HIS A 116 -0.87 -11.20 2.67
N ALA A 117 -1.90 -10.43 2.31
CA ALA A 117 -1.84 -8.97 2.32
C ALA A 117 -1.48 -8.42 3.71
N ARG A 118 -2.17 -8.89 4.76
CA ARG A 118 -1.89 -8.50 6.15
C ARG A 118 -0.47 -8.91 6.55
N ASN A 119 -0.07 -10.15 6.28
CA ASN A 119 1.25 -10.65 6.65
C ASN A 119 2.38 -9.84 5.99
N LEU A 120 2.28 -9.60 4.68
CA LEU A 120 3.27 -8.79 3.95
C LEU A 120 3.29 -7.35 4.47
N LEU A 121 2.13 -6.72 4.63
CA LEU A 121 2.04 -5.34 5.10
C LEU A 121 2.61 -5.17 6.51
N THR A 122 2.22 -6.04 7.45
CA THR A 122 2.74 -6.02 8.83
C THR A 122 4.25 -6.18 8.85
N LYS A 123 4.79 -7.24 8.22
CA LYS A 123 6.24 -7.50 8.20
C LYS A 123 7.01 -6.36 7.51
N THR A 124 6.47 -5.79 6.44
CA THR A 124 7.11 -4.65 5.75
C THR A 124 7.12 -3.41 6.64
N CYS A 125 6.02 -3.10 7.32
CA CYS A 125 5.99 -2.00 8.29
C CYS A 125 7.07 -2.18 9.38
N SER A 126 7.18 -3.37 9.97
CA SER A 126 8.23 -3.65 10.97
C SER A 126 9.64 -3.44 10.41
N GLN A 127 9.90 -3.86 9.17
CA GLN A 127 11.20 -3.64 8.50
C GLN A 127 11.46 -2.17 8.15
N VAL A 128 10.42 -1.41 7.81
CA VAL A 128 10.53 0.02 7.54
C VAL A 128 10.82 0.78 8.83
N PHE A 129 10.12 0.46 9.92
CA PHE A 129 10.37 1.08 11.22
C PHE A 129 11.77 0.76 11.77
N SER A 130 12.28 -0.46 11.58
CA SER A 130 13.64 -0.82 12.00
C SER A 130 14.74 -0.04 11.24
N LYS A 131 14.42 0.49 10.05
CA LYS A 131 15.29 1.40 9.28
C LYS A 131 15.22 2.86 9.73
N GLY A 132 14.43 3.18 10.77
CA GLY A 132 14.37 4.50 11.38
C GLY A 132 13.23 5.40 10.91
N PHE A 133 12.40 4.94 9.96
CA PHE A 133 11.18 5.64 9.58
C PHE A 133 10.20 5.72 10.77
N LYS A 134 9.53 6.86 10.92
CA LYS A 134 8.60 7.15 12.02
C LYS A 134 7.16 6.75 11.71
N ALA A 135 6.78 6.83 10.43
CA ALA A 135 5.45 6.44 9.99
C ALA A 135 5.45 5.79 8.60
N VAL A 136 4.45 4.93 8.39
CA VAL A 136 4.08 4.41 7.07
C VAL A 136 2.72 4.98 6.70
N VAL A 137 2.60 5.54 5.51
CA VAL A 137 1.35 6.15 5.00
C VAL A 137 0.87 5.42 3.75
N LEU A 138 -0.45 5.43 3.53
CA LEU A 138 -1.06 4.80 2.35
C LEU A 138 -2.39 5.48 1.98
N ILE A 139 -2.82 5.21 0.74
CA ILE A 139 -4.12 5.60 0.20
C ILE A 139 -4.91 4.31 -0.04
N PRO A 140 -6.14 4.15 0.49
CA PRO A 140 -6.96 2.98 0.24
C PRO A 140 -7.71 3.12 -1.08
N ASP A 141 -6.97 3.10 -2.19
CA ASP A 141 -7.53 3.12 -3.54
C ASP A 141 -7.50 1.71 -4.13
N PRO A 142 -8.65 1.00 -4.19
CA PRO A 142 -8.69 -0.33 -4.75
C PRO A 142 -8.37 -0.28 -6.25
N PHE A 143 -7.60 -1.24 -6.71
CA PHE A 143 -7.24 -1.37 -8.13
C PHE A 143 -7.22 -2.83 -8.56
N GLU A 144 -7.25 -3.06 -9.87
CA GLU A 144 -7.03 -4.35 -10.50
C GLU A 144 -5.97 -4.23 -11.61
N TYR A 145 -5.37 -5.35 -11.99
CA TYR A 145 -4.49 -5.41 -13.16
C TYR A 145 -5.24 -6.10 -14.30
N GLU A 146 -5.36 -5.41 -15.43
CA GLU A 146 -5.94 -5.95 -16.66
C GLU A 146 -4.95 -5.69 -17.80
N ASP A 147 -4.56 -6.74 -18.53
CA ASP A 147 -3.58 -6.68 -19.62
C ASP A 147 -2.27 -5.95 -19.26
N GLY A 148 -1.79 -6.15 -18.03
CA GLY A 148 -0.56 -5.55 -17.52
C GLY A 148 -0.69 -4.06 -17.14
N LYS A 149 -1.90 -3.50 -17.17
CA LYS A 149 -2.19 -2.13 -16.75
C LYS A 149 -2.94 -2.14 -15.43
N GLN A 150 -2.57 -1.22 -14.55
CA GLN A 150 -3.31 -0.95 -13.32
C GLN A 150 -4.56 -0.13 -13.66
N ILE A 151 -5.71 -0.58 -13.17
CA ILE A 151 -7.00 0.09 -13.32
C ILE A 151 -7.52 0.40 -11.92
N LEU A 152 -7.67 1.69 -11.62
CA LEU A 152 -8.30 2.14 -10.39
C LEU A 152 -9.79 1.81 -10.40
N LEU A 153 -10.29 1.29 -9.29
CA LEU A 153 -11.67 0.89 -9.13
C LEU A 153 -12.43 1.96 -8.35
N ILE A 154 -13.46 2.53 -8.98
CA ILE A 154 -14.40 3.42 -8.30
C ILE A 154 -15.49 2.56 -7.65
N ASP A 155 -15.12 1.89 -6.54
CA ASP A 155 -15.99 0.98 -5.79
C ASP A 155 -15.87 1.26 -4.28
N GLU A 156 -16.90 1.90 -3.73
CA GLU A 156 -16.95 2.27 -2.31
C GLU A 156 -16.96 1.04 -1.38
N VAL A 157 -17.56 -0.08 -1.79
CA VAL A 157 -17.59 -1.28 -0.96
C VAL A 157 -16.18 -1.86 -0.84
N LYS A 158 -15.46 -1.97 -1.96
CA LYS A 158 -14.05 -2.41 -1.95
C LYS A 158 -13.16 -1.44 -1.18
N LYS A 159 -13.38 -0.14 -1.32
CA LYS A 159 -12.66 0.88 -0.56
C LYS A 159 -12.83 0.70 0.95
N GLN A 160 -14.07 0.50 1.42
CA GLN A 160 -14.33 0.26 2.84
C GLN A 160 -13.73 -1.07 3.33
N GLN A 161 -13.72 -2.12 2.51
CA GLN A 161 -13.05 -3.39 2.85
C GLN A 161 -11.53 -3.20 2.99
N LEU A 162 -10.93 -2.41 2.10
CA LEU A 162 -9.50 -2.11 2.12
C LEU A 162 -9.12 -1.28 3.35
N ILE A 163 -9.92 -0.26 3.70
CA ILE A 163 -9.77 0.51 4.93
C ILE A 163 -9.79 -0.41 6.15
N ARG A 164 -10.78 -1.32 6.23
CA ARG A 164 -10.87 -2.29 7.35
C ARG A 164 -9.63 -3.18 7.43
N LEU A 165 -9.14 -3.71 6.30
CA LEU A 165 -7.90 -4.48 6.25
C LEU A 165 -6.74 -3.69 6.85
N TYR A 166 -6.55 -2.45 6.44
CA TYR A 166 -5.46 -1.61 6.95
C TYR A 166 -5.63 -1.29 8.43
N GLN A 167 -6.84 -1.07 8.93
CA GLN A 167 -7.12 -0.91 10.35
C GLN A 167 -6.69 -2.14 11.17
N THR A 168 -6.96 -3.35 10.66
CA THR A 168 -6.46 -4.59 11.31
C THR A 168 -4.93 -4.71 11.33
N CYS A 169 -4.23 -3.93 10.50
CA CYS A 169 -2.78 -3.86 10.45
C CYS A 169 -2.22 -2.68 11.28
N GLY A 170 -3.07 -2.00 12.06
CA GLY A 170 -2.69 -0.88 12.94
C GLY A 170 -2.74 0.50 12.29
N PHE A 171 -3.23 0.61 11.05
CA PHE A 171 -3.37 1.91 10.39
C PHE A 171 -4.60 2.68 10.90
N LYS A 172 -4.46 3.99 11.03
CA LYS A 172 -5.50 4.94 11.46
C LYS A 172 -5.76 5.95 10.36
N LYS A 173 -6.97 6.50 10.29
CA LYS A 173 -7.26 7.62 9.38
C LYS A 173 -6.45 8.84 9.79
N ILE A 174 -5.87 9.55 8.83
CA ILE A 174 -5.17 10.82 9.06
C ILE A 174 -6.19 11.88 9.53
N SER A 175 -7.37 11.96 8.94
CA SER A 175 -8.42 12.87 9.39
C SER A 175 -9.78 12.19 9.18
N GLU A 176 -10.76 12.50 10.03
CA GLU A 176 -12.15 12.11 9.76
C GLU A 176 -12.71 12.86 8.55
N ASP A 177 -12.27 14.10 8.33
CA ASP A 177 -12.67 14.94 7.19
C ASP A 177 -11.94 14.58 5.90
N ASN A 178 -10.89 13.76 5.99
CA ASN A 178 -10.13 13.31 4.84
C ASN A 178 -9.85 11.80 4.94
N PRO A 179 -10.87 10.96 4.64
CA PRO A 179 -10.78 9.51 4.77
C PRO A 179 -9.90 8.87 3.69
N LEU A 180 -9.31 9.69 2.80
CA LEU A 180 -8.45 9.22 1.72
C LEU A 180 -7.13 8.66 2.22
N PHE A 181 -6.75 8.90 3.48
CA PHE A 181 -5.41 8.55 3.94
C PHE A 181 -5.42 7.78 5.24
N MET A 182 -4.53 6.81 5.30
CA MET A 182 -4.25 6.08 6.52
C MET A 182 -2.76 6.07 6.82
N TYR A 183 -2.43 6.08 8.11
CA TYR A 183 -1.06 6.07 8.59
C TYR A 183 -0.89 5.07 9.73
N ARG A 184 0.32 4.59 9.90
CA ARG A 184 0.73 3.75 11.03
C ARG A 184 2.05 4.28 11.58
N ASP A 185 2.10 4.54 12.89
CA ASP A 185 3.32 4.94 13.58
C ASP A 185 4.15 3.74 14.04
N ALA A 186 5.47 3.96 14.14
CA ALA A 186 6.41 3.00 14.73
C ALA A 186 6.08 2.59 16.18
N ILE A 187 5.31 3.42 16.90
CA ILE A 187 4.92 3.18 18.31
C ILE A 187 3.68 2.28 18.40
N THR A 188 2.98 2.02 17.30
CA THR A 188 1.78 1.18 17.31
C THR A 188 2.17 -0.31 17.32
N PRO A 189 1.95 -1.05 18.43
CA PRO A 189 2.33 -2.46 18.52
C PRO A 189 1.62 -3.29 17.45
N ASP A 190 2.30 -4.35 16.98
CA ASP A 190 1.70 -5.35 16.10
C ASP A 190 0.55 -6.06 16.84
N LEU A 191 -0.67 -6.02 16.27
CA LEU A 191 -1.86 -6.74 16.75
C LEU A 191 -1.89 -8.19 16.23
#